data_AF-A0A8H4QTR6-F1
#
_entry.id   AF-A0A8H4QTR6-F1
#
_cell.length_a   1.000
_cell.length_b   1.000
_cell.length_c   1.000
_cell.angle_alpha   90.00
_cell.angle_beta   90.00
_cell.angle_gamma   90.00
#
_symmetry.space_group_name_H-M   'P 1'
#
loop_
_entity.id
_entity.type
_entity.pdbx_description
1 polymer ?
#
loop_
_entity_poly.entity_id
_entity_poly.type
_entity_poly.pdbx_seq_one_letter_code
_entity_poly.pdbx_strand_id
1 'polypeptide(L)'
;MGPDLATKMENHYKTFITEQDFAEIAGAGLNWVRLPIGFWAIETMNDEPFLVGTSWTYFLKAIQWARKYGIRIYLDLHALPGSQNGWNHSGKSGTVNFMNGVMGIANAQRTLTYLQILTEFISQPQYRDVVGMIGIVNEILWATIGENSVQSFYLAAYETIRKSTSSSNLFSIRLYLNRTSLANVFASIEGLVPVLILPYMKDSKVYGTSSASNMGRFPGRCRSPSARSTSAFTGDTTSTPDQMALKPCGWAIATNQSQLAFGVTVGGEFSSAINNCGLWLNGIGSTPSSPGCDVWDNWSAYTPAMVASLKNVTLASMDALQNFFFWTWKVGNSTQLGTSSSPMWHYRLGLQQGWIPKDPREAIGHCANVLGKSQVFDGKYPSSATGGFGAGTIVPAQSTSHSFPPTSLAPSFTGTQVALLPRYTPTGTLKTLFAPTFTSAPSAVVGTGWNNPQDTQPAYVPIAGCSYPNAWDAVNATLPTTTCSAP
;
A
#
# COMPACT_ATOMS: atom_id res chain seq x y z
N MET A 1 1.18 -4.32 25.06
CA MET A 1 -0.20 -4.73 25.43
C MET A 1 -0.23 -6.01 26.28
N GLY A 2 0.82 -6.84 26.25
CA GLY A 2 0.99 -7.93 27.22
C GLY A 2 -0.21 -8.88 27.24
N PRO A 3 -0.66 -9.35 28.42
CA PRO A 3 -1.80 -10.27 28.53
C PRO A 3 -3.11 -9.69 27.99
N ASP A 4 -3.25 -8.35 27.93
CA ASP A 4 -4.46 -7.69 27.44
C ASP A 4 -4.51 -7.55 25.91
N LEU A 5 -3.51 -8.05 25.17
CA LEU A 5 -3.40 -7.86 23.72
C LEU A 5 -4.70 -8.27 23.00
N ALA A 6 -5.21 -9.47 23.30
CA ALA A 6 -6.42 -9.99 22.67
C ALA A 6 -7.62 -9.07 22.90
N THR A 7 -7.92 -8.79 24.17
CA THR A 7 -9.08 -7.97 24.56
C THR A 7 -9.00 -6.54 24.02
N LYS A 8 -7.85 -5.88 24.12
CA LYS A 8 -7.68 -4.50 23.65
C LYS A 8 -7.77 -4.40 22.12
N MET A 9 -7.15 -5.33 21.40
CA MET A 9 -7.20 -5.33 19.93
C MET A 9 -8.60 -5.70 19.42
N GLU A 10 -9.26 -6.70 20.02
CA GLU A 10 -10.61 -7.06 19.63
C GLU A 10 -11.59 -5.91 19.89
N ASN A 11 -11.51 -5.26 21.05
CA ASN A 11 -12.33 -4.09 21.35
C ASN A 11 -12.09 -2.97 20.33
N HIS A 12 -10.82 -2.68 20.00
CA HIS A 12 -10.49 -1.70 18.97
C HIS A 12 -11.12 -2.06 17.61
N TYR A 13 -10.95 -3.28 17.12
CA TYR A 13 -11.54 -3.68 15.84
C TYR A 13 -13.08 -3.64 15.86
N LYS A 14 -13.70 -3.97 17.00
CA LYS A 14 -15.16 -3.96 17.18
C LYS A 14 -15.76 -2.57 17.13
N THR A 15 -15.07 -1.57 17.68
CA THR A 15 -15.64 -0.23 17.89
C THR A 15 -15.04 0.84 16.99
N PHE A 16 -13.84 0.61 16.44
CA PHE A 16 -13.16 1.64 15.68
C PHE A 16 -13.80 1.84 14.32
N ILE A 17 -13.95 0.84 13.45
CA ILE A 17 -14.73 0.98 12.20
C ILE A 17 -15.96 0.09 12.28
N THR A 18 -17.12 0.67 12.02
CA THR A 18 -18.42 0.03 12.15
C THR A 18 -19.23 0.13 10.85
N GLU A 19 -20.39 -0.52 10.79
CA GLU A 19 -21.31 -0.38 9.67
C GLU A 19 -21.72 1.07 9.42
N GLN A 20 -21.90 1.85 10.50
CA GLN A 20 -22.24 3.27 10.41
C GLN A 20 -21.18 4.06 9.61
N ASP A 21 -19.90 3.71 9.76
CA ASP A 21 -18.84 4.35 8.98
C ASP A 21 -18.99 4.06 7.49
N PHE A 22 -19.37 2.84 7.09
CA PHE A 22 -19.63 2.51 5.68
C PHE A 22 -20.86 3.23 5.13
N ALA A 23 -21.91 3.38 5.93
CA ALA A 23 -23.08 4.18 5.56
C ALA A 23 -22.71 5.65 5.33
N GLU A 24 -21.87 6.22 6.21
CA GLU A 24 -21.39 7.60 6.10
C GLU A 24 -20.43 7.79 4.93
N ILE A 25 -19.53 6.83 4.66
CA ILE A 25 -18.64 6.84 3.48
C ILE A 25 -19.47 6.88 2.19
N ALA A 26 -20.48 6.02 2.06
CA ALA A 26 -21.38 6.05 0.92
C ALA A 26 -22.19 7.36 0.85
N GLY A 27 -22.68 7.85 1.99
CA GLY A 27 -23.40 9.11 2.10
C GLY A 27 -22.57 10.35 1.73
N ALA A 28 -21.24 10.27 1.86
CA ALA A 28 -20.29 11.29 1.40
C ALA A 28 -19.99 11.22 -0.11
N GLY A 29 -20.63 10.31 -0.85
CA GLY A 29 -20.42 10.14 -2.29
C GLY A 29 -19.15 9.36 -2.66
N LEU A 30 -18.53 8.66 -1.68
CA LEU A 30 -17.37 7.80 -1.92
C LEU A 30 -17.82 6.39 -2.35
N ASN A 31 -17.00 5.73 -3.17
CA ASN A 31 -17.34 4.47 -3.83
C ASN A 31 -16.32 3.34 -3.62
N TRP A 32 -15.17 3.64 -3.02
CA TRP A 32 -14.14 2.66 -2.69
C TRP A 32 -13.57 2.89 -1.28
N VAL A 33 -13.13 1.82 -0.63
CA VAL A 33 -12.29 1.87 0.58
C VAL A 33 -11.01 1.07 0.35
N ARG A 34 -9.88 1.61 0.79
CA ARG A 34 -8.62 0.88 0.90
C ARG A 34 -8.49 0.35 2.32
N LEU A 35 -8.29 -0.95 2.46
CA LEU A 35 -8.20 -1.65 3.75
C LEU A 35 -6.81 -2.25 3.95
N PRO A 36 -5.94 -1.56 4.70
CA PRO A 36 -4.65 -2.09 5.15
C PRO A 36 -4.82 -3.32 6.03
N ILE A 37 -4.10 -4.40 5.71
CA ILE A 37 -3.94 -5.58 6.57
C ILE A 37 -2.46 -5.92 6.75
N GLY A 38 -2.11 -6.44 7.92
CA GLY A 38 -0.79 -7.01 8.15
C GLY A 38 -0.77 -8.52 7.94
N PHE A 39 0.42 -9.07 7.72
CA PHE A 39 0.61 -10.51 7.52
C PHE A 39 0.04 -11.38 8.65
N TRP A 40 -0.05 -10.84 9.87
CA TRP A 40 -0.66 -11.50 11.02
C TRP A 40 -2.17 -11.74 10.88
N ALA A 41 -2.82 -11.20 9.85
CA ALA A 41 -4.15 -11.65 9.44
C ALA A 41 -4.18 -13.15 9.09
N ILE A 42 -3.03 -13.72 8.68
CA ILE A 42 -2.88 -15.11 8.29
C ILE A 42 -2.15 -15.89 9.38
N GLU A 43 -0.93 -15.46 9.75
CA GLU A 43 -0.10 -16.16 10.72
C GLU A 43 1.00 -15.28 11.32
N THR A 44 1.58 -15.76 12.43
CA THR A 44 2.85 -15.31 12.97
C THR A 44 3.82 -16.49 13.06
N MET A 45 5.12 -16.18 13.08
CA MET A 45 6.20 -17.14 13.32
C MET A 45 7.05 -16.68 14.51
N ASN A 46 7.64 -17.63 15.23
CA ASN A 46 8.53 -17.39 16.36
C ASN A 46 7.87 -16.49 17.42
N ASP A 47 8.52 -15.37 17.76
CA ASP A 47 8.14 -14.38 18.77
C ASP A 47 7.49 -13.11 18.18
N GLU A 48 7.01 -13.17 16.93
CA GLU A 48 6.26 -12.08 16.31
C GLU A 48 5.02 -11.72 17.17
N PRO A 49 4.92 -10.49 17.72
CA PRO A 49 4.05 -10.18 18.85
C PRO A 49 2.60 -9.83 18.45
N PHE A 50 2.10 -10.40 17.36
CA PHE A 50 0.80 -10.03 16.79
C PHE A 50 -0.31 -11.02 17.13
N LEU A 51 -1.54 -10.49 17.21
CA LEU A 51 -2.74 -11.29 17.39
C LEU A 51 -3.20 -11.84 16.03
N VAL A 52 -3.01 -13.16 15.84
CA VAL A 52 -3.31 -13.83 14.58
C VAL A 52 -4.81 -13.84 14.27
N GLY A 53 -5.17 -13.58 13.00
CA GLY A 53 -6.51 -13.81 12.46
C GLY A 53 -7.63 -12.86 12.93
N THR A 54 -7.39 -12.06 13.97
CA THR A 54 -8.42 -11.15 14.50
C THR A 54 -8.76 -10.06 13.48
N SER A 55 -7.77 -9.42 12.87
CA SER A 55 -7.99 -8.42 11.81
C SER A 55 -8.78 -8.97 10.62
N TRP A 56 -8.51 -10.22 10.23
CA TRP A 56 -9.21 -10.90 9.15
C TRP A 56 -10.72 -11.04 9.42
N THR A 57 -11.09 -11.35 10.65
CA THR A 57 -12.51 -11.43 11.08
C THR A 57 -13.26 -10.14 10.76
N TYR A 58 -12.65 -8.99 11.02
CA TYR A 58 -13.28 -7.70 10.79
C TYR A 58 -13.18 -7.24 9.34
N PHE A 59 -12.17 -7.69 8.59
CA PHE A 59 -12.14 -7.55 7.14
C PHE A 59 -13.35 -8.24 6.47
N LEU A 60 -13.75 -9.43 6.93
CA LEU A 60 -14.96 -10.09 6.42
C LEU A 60 -16.24 -9.30 6.71
N LYS A 61 -16.34 -8.63 7.88
CA LYS A 61 -17.45 -7.70 8.16
C LYS A 61 -17.43 -6.49 7.24
N ALA A 62 -16.24 -5.93 6.99
CA ALA A 62 -16.08 -4.82 6.06
C ALA A 62 -16.55 -5.19 4.64
N ILE A 63 -16.32 -6.42 4.16
CA ILE A 63 -16.87 -6.90 2.88
C ILE A 63 -18.40 -6.88 2.89
N GLN A 64 -19.04 -7.33 3.98
CA GLN A 64 -20.50 -7.33 4.10
C GLN A 64 -21.08 -5.91 4.05
N TRP A 65 -20.48 -4.99 4.80
CA TRP A 65 -20.88 -3.57 4.78
C TRP A 65 -20.63 -2.94 3.41
N ALA A 66 -19.46 -3.18 2.82
CA ALA A 66 -19.13 -2.69 1.49
C ALA A 66 -20.16 -3.13 0.45
N ARG A 67 -20.52 -4.43 0.45
CA ARG A 67 -21.59 -4.95 -0.41
C ARG A 67 -22.92 -4.24 -0.18
N LYS A 68 -23.34 -4.10 1.08
CA LYS A 68 -24.63 -3.49 1.44
C LYS A 68 -24.75 -2.05 0.94
N TYR A 69 -23.67 -1.28 1.02
CA TYR A 69 -23.64 0.14 0.64
C TYR A 69 -23.08 0.41 -0.76
N GLY A 70 -22.85 -0.64 -1.57
CA GLY A 70 -22.34 -0.48 -2.93
C GLY A 70 -20.88 0.00 -3.04
N ILE A 71 -20.11 -0.13 -1.96
CA ILE A 71 -18.69 0.24 -1.89
C ILE A 71 -17.81 -0.93 -2.39
N ARG A 72 -16.73 -0.60 -3.09
CA ARG A 72 -15.69 -1.55 -3.49
C ARG A 72 -14.48 -1.49 -2.54
N ILE A 73 -13.72 -2.58 -2.49
CA ILE A 73 -12.57 -2.72 -1.59
C ILE A 73 -11.28 -2.88 -2.39
N TYR A 74 -10.28 -2.10 -1.99
CA TYR A 74 -8.87 -2.34 -2.26
C TYR A 74 -8.24 -2.98 -1.01
N LEU A 75 -7.92 -4.27 -1.08
CA LEU A 75 -7.22 -5.00 -0.01
C LEU A 75 -5.72 -4.73 -0.09
N ASP A 76 -5.13 -4.10 0.91
CA ASP A 76 -3.72 -3.72 0.87
C ASP A 76 -2.88 -4.52 1.87
N LEU A 77 -1.93 -5.33 1.39
CA LEU A 77 -0.97 -6.01 2.26
C LEU A 77 0.07 -4.99 2.76
N HIS A 78 -0.28 -4.35 3.86
CA HIS A 78 0.34 -3.13 4.35
C HIS A 78 1.57 -3.37 5.24
N ALA A 79 1.64 -4.54 5.88
CA ALA A 79 2.75 -4.92 6.74
C ALA A 79 3.23 -6.32 6.39
N LEU A 80 4.51 -6.41 6.00
CA LEU A 80 5.18 -7.65 5.60
C LEU A 80 6.06 -8.21 6.73
N PRO A 81 6.33 -9.54 6.74
CA PRO A 81 7.35 -10.12 7.59
C PRO A 81 8.69 -9.38 7.50
N GLY A 82 9.27 -9.06 8.65
CA GLY A 82 10.53 -8.34 8.76
C GLY A 82 10.46 -6.83 8.49
N SER A 83 9.29 -6.28 8.11
CA SER A 83 9.08 -4.90 7.65
C SER A 83 9.80 -4.53 6.35
N GLN A 84 9.03 -3.92 5.45
CA GLN A 84 9.47 -3.43 4.15
C GLN A 84 10.01 -1.98 4.17
N ASN A 85 9.82 -1.26 5.26
CA ASN A 85 10.21 0.15 5.35
C ASN A 85 10.69 0.64 6.72
N GLY A 86 10.58 -0.16 7.78
CA GLY A 86 11.02 0.21 9.12
C GLY A 86 10.16 1.30 9.76
N TRP A 87 8.98 1.58 9.21
CA TRP A 87 8.07 2.60 9.72
C TRP A 87 7.00 1.97 10.62
N ASN A 88 6.46 2.75 11.56
CA ASN A 88 5.48 2.29 12.56
C ASN A 88 4.26 1.58 11.95
N HIS A 89 3.71 2.08 10.85
CA HIS A 89 2.58 1.45 10.13
C HIS A 89 2.91 0.14 9.39
N SER A 90 4.18 -0.26 9.24
CA SER A 90 4.53 -1.62 8.80
C SER A 90 4.43 -2.67 9.91
N GLY A 91 3.93 -2.28 11.09
CA GLY A 91 3.84 -3.13 12.28
C GLY A 91 5.16 -3.22 13.07
N LYS A 92 6.28 -2.78 12.50
CA LYS A 92 7.60 -2.78 13.14
C LYS A 92 8.39 -1.53 12.76
N SER A 93 8.70 -0.69 13.75
CA SER A 93 9.57 0.48 13.54
C SER A 93 11.05 0.12 13.71
N GLY A 94 11.93 0.78 12.95
CA GLY A 94 13.37 0.60 13.02
C GLY A 94 13.93 -0.10 11.78
N THR A 95 14.15 -1.41 11.88
CA THR A 95 14.93 -2.16 10.88
C THR A 95 14.07 -2.78 9.78
N VAL A 96 14.56 -2.67 8.53
CA VAL A 96 14.00 -3.33 7.33
C VAL A 96 14.63 -4.71 7.19
N ASN A 97 13.84 -5.78 7.25
CA ASN A 97 14.30 -7.16 7.07
C ASN A 97 13.53 -7.93 5.99
N PHE A 98 12.61 -7.27 5.30
CA PHE A 98 12.02 -7.78 4.05
C PHE A 98 12.97 -7.49 2.88
N MET A 99 13.38 -8.52 2.12
CA MET A 99 14.34 -8.39 1.00
C MET A 99 15.65 -7.65 1.36
N ASN A 100 16.02 -7.65 2.65
CA ASN A 100 17.24 -7.06 3.18
C ASN A 100 17.67 -7.86 4.42
N GLY A 101 18.98 -8.09 4.60
CA GLY A 101 19.52 -8.84 5.73
C GLY A 101 19.35 -10.37 5.59
N VAL A 102 19.78 -11.11 6.60
CA VAL A 102 19.88 -12.59 6.55
C VAL A 102 18.53 -13.25 6.26
N MET A 103 17.46 -12.82 6.94
CA MET A 103 16.11 -13.35 6.72
C MET A 103 15.37 -12.75 5.52
N GLY A 104 16.02 -11.92 4.69
CA GLY A 104 15.38 -11.17 3.62
C GLY A 104 14.62 -12.03 2.60
N ILE A 105 15.23 -13.13 2.14
CA ILE A 105 14.59 -14.05 1.18
C ILE A 105 13.48 -14.88 1.83
N ALA A 106 13.71 -15.43 3.03
CA ALA A 106 12.68 -16.18 3.77
C ALA A 106 11.42 -15.32 4.03
N ASN A 107 11.60 -14.06 4.45
CA ASN A 107 10.49 -13.11 4.65
C ASN A 107 9.72 -12.82 3.34
N ALA A 108 10.43 -12.74 2.22
CA ALA A 108 9.81 -12.58 0.91
C ALA A 108 9.03 -13.84 0.47
N GLN A 109 9.58 -15.03 0.69
CA GLN A 109 8.90 -16.30 0.41
C GLN A 109 7.63 -16.50 1.26
N ARG A 110 7.64 -16.10 2.53
CA ARG A 110 6.43 -16.00 3.36
C ARG A 110 5.39 -15.09 2.72
N THR A 111 5.83 -13.91 2.26
CA THR A 111 4.94 -12.94 1.61
C THR A 111 4.31 -13.49 0.33
N LEU A 112 5.06 -14.22 -0.50
CA LEU A 112 4.49 -14.88 -1.70
C LEU A 112 3.37 -15.86 -1.32
N THR A 113 3.58 -16.66 -0.27
CA THR A 113 2.55 -17.58 0.25
C THR A 113 1.30 -16.81 0.72
N TYR A 114 1.48 -15.67 1.38
CA TYR A 114 0.36 -14.85 1.84
C TYR A 114 -0.41 -14.21 0.69
N LEU A 115 0.29 -13.72 -0.34
CA LEU A 115 -0.36 -13.18 -1.54
C LEU A 115 -1.18 -14.25 -2.24
N GLN A 116 -0.65 -15.48 -2.38
CA GLN A 116 -1.41 -16.61 -2.90
C GLN A 116 -2.70 -16.86 -2.10
N ILE A 117 -2.60 -16.99 -0.77
CA ILE A 117 -3.75 -17.24 0.11
C ILE A 117 -4.80 -16.13 -0.02
N LEU A 118 -4.38 -14.86 0.01
CA LEU A 118 -5.28 -13.72 -0.10
C LEU A 118 -5.95 -13.67 -1.48
N THR A 119 -5.18 -13.90 -2.55
CA THR A 119 -5.66 -13.91 -3.93
C THR A 119 -6.70 -15.00 -4.15
N GLU A 120 -6.45 -16.22 -3.69
CA GLU A 120 -7.40 -17.34 -3.78
C GLU A 120 -8.69 -17.02 -3.03
N PHE A 121 -8.56 -16.47 -1.83
CA PHE A 121 -9.71 -16.09 -1.04
C PHE A 121 -10.58 -15.06 -1.77
N ILE A 122 -10.01 -13.92 -2.16
CA ILE A 122 -10.79 -12.80 -2.73
C ILE A 122 -11.31 -13.10 -4.15
N SER A 123 -10.72 -14.09 -4.83
CA SER A 123 -11.14 -14.50 -6.17
C SER A 123 -12.43 -15.34 -6.17
N GLN A 124 -12.87 -15.84 -5.01
CA GLN A 124 -14.10 -16.62 -4.93
C GLN A 124 -15.32 -15.79 -5.40
N PRO A 125 -16.34 -16.42 -6.03
CA PRO A 125 -17.49 -15.72 -6.59
C PRO A 125 -18.19 -14.78 -5.60
N GLN A 126 -18.24 -15.17 -4.32
CA GLN A 126 -18.86 -14.38 -3.27
C GLN A 126 -18.02 -13.18 -2.79
N TYR A 127 -16.80 -12.95 -3.30
CA TYR A 127 -15.96 -11.81 -2.87
C TYR A 127 -15.48 -10.94 -4.04
N ARG A 128 -15.24 -11.54 -5.21
CA ARG A 128 -14.62 -10.88 -6.37
C ARG A 128 -15.32 -9.63 -6.89
N ASP A 129 -16.63 -9.50 -6.65
CA ASP A 129 -17.41 -8.32 -7.07
C ASP A 129 -17.34 -7.16 -6.07
N VAL A 130 -16.82 -7.41 -4.86
CA VAL A 130 -16.66 -6.40 -3.80
C VAL A 130 -15.20 -6.02 -3.65
N VAL A 131 -14.30 -7.01 -3.58
CA VAL A 131 -12.85 -6.81 -3.49
C VAL A 131 -12.27 -6.81 -4.90
N GLY A 132 -12.05 -5.61 -5.45
CA GLY A 132 -11.64 -5.43 -6.85
C GLY A 132 -10.17 -5.07 -7.06
N MET A 133 -9.39 -4.97 -5.97
CA MET A 133 -7.95 -4.69 -6.02
C MET A 133 -7.22 -5.38 -4.85
N ILE A 134 -5.98 -5.83 -5.08
CA ILE A 134 -5.06 -6.34 -4.05
C ILE A 134 -3.69 -5.67 -4.15
N GLY A 135 -3.17 -5.23 -3.01
CA GLY A 135 -1.91 -4.51 -2.89
C GLY A 135 -0.82 -5.49 -2.50
N ILE A 136 0.26 -5.53 -3.27
CA ILE A 136 1.37 -6.46 -3.04
C ILE A 136 2.15 -6.05 -1.79
N VAL A 137 2.53 -4.79 -1.73
CA VAL A 137 3.37 -4.21 -0.67
C VAL A 137 3.04 -2.73 -0.53
N ASN A 138 2.67 -2.27 0.66
CA ASN A 138 2.61 -0.83 0.96
C ASN A 138 4.02 -0.24 1.12
N GLU A 139 4.29 0.88 0.46
CA GLU A 139 5.42 1.78 0.73
C GLU A 139 6.79 1.11 1.00
N ILE A 140 7.22 0.20 0.11
CA ILE A 140 8.55 -0.43 0.19
C ILE A 140 9.71 0.60 0.18
N LEU A 141 10.69 0.45 1.08
CA LEU A 141 11.84 1.37 1.20
C LEU A 141 12.96 0.99 0.22
N TRP A 142 12.82 1.48 -1.02
CA TRP A 142 13.75 1.29 -2.13
C TRP A 142 15.22 1.54 -1.80
N ALA A 143 15.50 2.63 -1.08
CA ALA A 143 16.86 3.06 -0.78
C ALA A 143 17.62 2.03 0.06
N THR A 144 16.91 1.20 0.82
CA THR A 144 17.49 0.16 1.66
C THR A 144 17.50 -1.20 0.96
N ILE A 145 16.41 -1.58 0.30
CA ILE A 145 16.26 -2.93 -0.29
C ILE A 145 17.01 -3.06 -1.63
N GLY A 146 17.11 -1.96 -2.38
CA GLY A 146 17.72 -1.93 -3.70
C GLY A 146 16.74 -2.27 -4.83
N GLU A 147 16.86 -1.56 -5.95
CA GLU A 147 15.90 -1.60 -7.06
C GLU A 147 15.75 -3.01 -7.68
N ASN A 148 16.86 -3.71 -7.94
CA ASN A 148 16.82 -5.05 -8.51
C ASN A 148 16.09 -6.04 -7.60
N SER A 149 16.36 -6.02 -6.29
CA SER A 149 15.70 -6.88 -5.30
C SER A 149 14.18 -6.64 -5.31
N VAL A 150 13.76 -5.37 -5.33
CA VAL A 150 12.35 -5.02 -5.40
C VAL A 150 11.73 -5.54 -6.71
N GLN A 151 12.35 -5.29 -7.87
CA GLN A 151 11.85 -5.76 -9.16
C GLN A 151 11.70 -7.29 -9.21
N SER A 152 12.71 -8.03 -8.74
CA SER A 152 12.66 -9.50 -8.63
C SER A 152 11.50 -9.98 -7.77
N PHE A 153 11.27 -9.36 -6.61
CA PHE A 153 10.15 -9.75 -5.75
C PHE A 153 8.80 -9.44 -6.39
N TYR A 154 8.63 -8.25 -6.98
CA TYR A 154 7.38 -7.87 -7.61
C TYR A 154 7.04 -8.77 -8.81
N LEU A 155 8.04 -9.24 -9.57
CA LEU A 155 7.83 -10.22 -10.61
C LEU A 155 7.36 -11.57 -10.05
N ALA A 156 8.03 -12.08 -9.00
CA ALA A 156 7.62 -13.32 -8.34
C ALA A 156 6.21 -13.24 -7.75
N ALA A 157 5.87 -12.10 -7.14
CA ALA A 157 4.54 -11.81 -6.63
C ALA A 157 3.49 -11.79 -7.74
N TYR A 158 3.82 -11.17 -8.89
CA TYR A 158 2.97 -11.19 -10.08
C TYR A 158 2.68 -12.62 -10.53
N GLU A 159 3.72 -13.43 -10.75
CA GLU A 159 3.57 -14.81 -11.20
C GLU A 159 2.74 -15.64 -10.21
N THR A 160 2.97 -15.45 -8.91
CA THR A 160 2.22 -16.11 -7.83
C THR A 160 0.73 -15.77 -7.93
N ILE A 161 0.39 -14.48 -7.96
CA ILE A 161 -1.00 -14.00 -8.06
C ILE A 161 -1.66 -14.52 -9.34
N ARG A 162 -0.96 -14.49 -10.48
CA ARG A 162 -1.51 -14.93 -11.77
C ARG A 162 -1.84 -16.41 -11.81
N LYS A 163 -0.98 -17.25 -11.23
CA LYS A 163 -1.21 -18.70 -11.15
C LYS A 163 -2.38 -19.04 -10.23
N SER A 164 -2.65 -18.22 -9.22
CA SER A 164 -3.78 -18.35 -8.29
C SER A 164 -5.12 -17.83 -8.83
N THR A 165 -5.12 -17.17 -9.99
CA THR A 165 -6.37 -16.72 -10.64
C THR A 165 -6.72 -17.60 -11.83
N SER A 166 -7.99 -18.02 -11.94
CA SER A 166 -8.49 -18.63 -13.18
C SER A 166 -8.52 -17.60 -14.32
N SER A 167 -8.36 -18.04 -15.56
CA SER A 167 -8.33 -17.18 -16.76
C SER A 167 -9.56 -16.28 -16.93
N SER A 168 -10.71 -16.66 -16.35
CA SER A 168 -11.97 -15.92 -16.34
C SER A 168 -12.04 -14.77 -15.33
N ASN A 169 -11.12 -14.73 -14.34
CA ASN A 169 -11.10 -13.72 -13.26
C ASN A 169 -9.99 -12.67 -13.46
N LEU A 170 -9.33 -12.67 -14.62
CA LEU A 170 -8.20 -11.82 -14.98
C LEU A 170 -8.44 -10.31 -14.76
N PHE A 171 -9.71 -9.87 -14.73
CA PHE A 171 -10.11 -8.47 -14.66
C PHE A 171 -10.23 -7.90 -13.25
N SER A 172 -10.13 -8.71 -12.18
CA SER A 172 -10.41 -8.26 -10.79
C SER A 172 -9.18 -8.09 -9.88
N ILE A 173 -7.97 -8.45 -10.34
CA ILE A 173 -6.75 -8.28 -9.53
C ILE A 173 -5.77 -7.34 -10.23
N ARG A 174 -5.79 -6.09 -9.77
CA ARG A 174 -4.90 -5.03 -10.25
C ARG A 174 -3.66 -4.97 -9.37
N LEU A 175 -2.48 -5.13 -9.98
CA LEU A 175 -1.21 -5.14 -9.26
C LEU A 175 -0.67 -3.72 -9.04
N TYR A 176 -0.32 -3.45 -7.78
CA TYR A 176 0.20 -2.18 -7.26
C TYR A 176 1.71 -2.07 -7.49
N LEU A 177 2.24 -0.89 -7.84
CA LEU A 177 3.68 -0.63 -7.98
C LEU A 177 4.07 0.72 -7.35
N ASN A 178 5.06 0.71 -6.45
CA ASN A 178 5.44 1.88 -5.64
C ASN A 178 6.37 2.91 -6.36
N ARG A 179 6.61 2.78 -7.67
CA ARG A 179 7.53 3.69 -8.40
C ARG A 179 7.36 3.64 -9.92
N THR A 180 7.61 4.75 -10.60
CA THR A 180 7.67 4.81 -12.08
C THR A 180 8.79 3.95 -12.69
N SER A 181 9.85 3.62 -11.95
CA SER A 181 10.87 2.69 -12.45
C SER A 181 10.43 1.23 -12.45
N LEU A 182 9.50 0.84 -11.56
CA LEU A 182 8.73 -0.40 -11.73
C LEU A 182 7.81 -0.28 -12.92
N ALA A 183 7.18 0.87 -13.13
CA ALA A 183 6.33 1.07 -14.30
C ALA A 183 7.11 0.84 -15.60
N ASN A 184 8.44 1.02 -15.67
CA ASN A 184 9.22 0.62 -16.84
C ASN A 184 9.43 -0.91 -16.96
N VAL A 185 9.71 -1.61 -15.85
CA VAL A 185 9.79 -3.08 -15.82
C VAL A 185 8.42 -3.71 -16.08
N PHE A 186 7.34 -3.05 -15.64
CA PHE A 186 5.97 -3.51 -15.78
C PHE A 186 5.24 -2.93 -16.99
N ALA A 187 5.80 -1.93 -17.68
CA ALA A 187 5.41 -1.54 -19.04
C ALA A 187 6.11 -2.36 -20.10
N SER A 188 7.30 -2.89 -19.79
CA SER A 188 7.93 -3.94 -20.59
C SER A 188 7.38 -5.34 -20.25
N ILE A 189 6.61 -5.48 -19.18
CA ILE A 189 5.67 -6.59 -18.99
C ILE A 189 4.37 -6.15 -19.66
N GLU A 190 4.25 -6.45 -20.94
CA GLU A 190 3.03 -6.16 -21.67
C GLU A 190 1.85 -6.77 -20.89
N GLY A 191 0.89 -5.92 -20.52
CA GLY A 191 -0.42 -6.42 -20.17
C GLY A 191 -0.79 -6.64 -18.71
N LEU A 192 -0.13 -5.97 -17.77
CA LEU A 192 -0.90 -5.59 -16.60
C LEU A 192 -2.04 -4.66 -17.02
N VAL A 193 -3.20 -4.81 -16.39
CA VAL A 193 -4.13 -3.70 -16.15
C VAL A 193 -3.59 -3.04 -14.88
N PRO A 194 -2.56 -2.19 -14.92
CA PRO A 194 -1.96 -1.69 -13.70
C PRO A 194 -2.91 -0.61 -13.22
N VAL A 195 -3.45 -0.78 -12.02
CA VAL A 195 -3.77 0.39 -11.24
C VAL A 195 -2.44 0.83 -10.63
N LEU A 196 -1.74 1.74 -11.32
CA LEU A 196 -0.54 2.34 -10.76
C LEU A 196 -0.99 3.22 -9.61
N ILE A 197 -0.80 2.74 -8.40
CA ILE A 197 -1.08 3.54 -7.24
C ILE A 197 0.23 4.21 -6.81
N LEU A 198 0.29 5.53 -6.98
CA LEU A 198 1.42 6.30 -6.50
C LEU A 198 1.12 6.69 -5.05
N PRO A 199 1.89 6.21 -4.06
CA PRO A 199 1.81 6.79 -2.72
C PRO A 199 2.47 8.17 -2.68
N TYR A 200 3.25 8.52 -3.71
CA TYR A 200 4.08 9.73 -3.74
C TYR A 200 4.06 10.42 -5.10
N MET A 201 3.76 11.72 -5.09
CA MET A 201 3.99 12.63 -6.21
C MET A 201 4.88 13.76 -5.72
N LYS A 202 6.11 13.84 -6.24
CA LYS A 202 7.04 14.95 -5.95
C LYS A 202 7.24 15.78 -7.21
N ASP A 203 7.26 17.10 -7.03
CA ASP A 203 7.47 18.17 -8.01
C ASP A 203 7.95 17.72 -9.40
N SER A 204 7.07 17.90 -10.38
CA SER A 204 7.27 17.55 -11.78
C SER A 204 8.37 18.41 -12.42
N LYS A 205 9.64 18.00 -12.33
CA LYS A 205 10.63 18.40 -13.34
C LYS A 205 10.50 17.49 -14.55
N VAL A 206 9.56 17.90 -15.41
CA VAL A 206 9.43 17.70 -16.86
C VAL A 206 10.25 16.55 -17.46
N TYR A 207 9.53 15.52 -17.93
CA TYR A 207 9.98 14.62 -18.99
C TYR A 207 10.39 15.44 -20.21
N GLY A 208 11.70 15.55 -20.45
CA GLY A 208 12.25 16.22 -21.63
C GLY A 208 11.85 15.48 -22.91
N THR A 209 11.34 16.23 -23.87
CA THR A 209 11.03 15.78 -25.23
C THR A 209 12.31 15.39 -25.97
N SER A 210 12.60 14.10 -26.11
CA SER A 210 13.42 13.58 -27.21
C SER A 210 13.14 12.10 -27.47
N SER A 211 12.77 11.82 -28.73
CA SER A 211 12.72 10.54 -29.46
C SER A 211 12.78 9.20 -28.69
N ALA A 212 11.82 8.34 -29.02
CA ALA A 212 11.57 6.97 -28.54
C ALA A 212 12.72 5.93 -28.64
N SER A 213 13.96 6.34 -28.86
CA SER A 213 15.13 5.46 -29.02
C SER A 213 16.12 5.48 -27.85
N ASN A 214 15.88 6.27 -26.80
CA ASN A 214 16.81 6.43 -25.66
C ASN A 214 16.18 6.18 -24.26
N MET A 215 15.21 5.27 -24.14
CA MET A 215 14.59 4.87 -22.84
C MET A 215 15.52 4.10 -21.88
N GLY A 216 16.85 4.18 -22.07
CA GLY A 216 17.83 3.32 -21.40
C GLY A 216 18.48 3.85 -20.13
N ARG A 217 18.31 5.12 -19.72
CA ARG A 217 18.92 5.66 -18.50
C ARG A 217 18.11 6.81 -17.88
N PHE A 218 17.59 6.60 -16.67
CA PHE A 218 17.01 7.67 -15.84
C PHE A 218 18.00 8.11 -14.75
N PRO A 219 18.57 9.32 -14.81
CA PRO A 219 19.40 9.85 -13.73
C PRO A 219 18.52 10.63 -12.73
N GLY A 220 18.39 10.12 -11.50
CA GLY A 220 17.62 10.81 -10.46
C GLY A 220 17.74 10.14 -9.10
N ARG A 221 18.88 10.35 -8.42
CA ARG A 221 19.11 9.93 -7.03
C ARG A 221 18.13 10.64 -6.08
N CYS A 222 17.27 9.90 -5.39
CA CYS A 222 16.61 10.40 -4.19
C CYS A 222 17.54 10.19 -2.98
N ARG A 223 18.28 11.24 -2.60
CA ARG A 223 18.99 11.33 -1.30
C ARG A 223 18.05 12.01 -0.29
N SER A 224 17.18 11.26 0.37
CA SER A 224 16.75 11.56 1.76
C SER A 224 15.96 10.38 2.34
N PRO A 225 16.29 9.88 3.56
CA PRO A 225 15.62 8.72 4.17
C PRO A 225 14.22 9.01 4.75
N SER A 226 13.71 10.24 4.69
CA SER A 226 12.52 10.66 5.48
C SER A 226 11.42 11.40 4.71
N ALA A 227 11.49 11.49 3.38
CA ALA A 227 10.52 12.26 2.60
C ALA A 227 9.26 11.45 2.26
N ARG A 228 8.29 11.45 3.18
CA ARG A 228 6.87 11.18 2.88
C ARG A 228 6.38 12.25 1.88
N SER A 229 5.39 11.97 1.03
CA SER A 229 4.97 12.92 -0.04
C SER A 229 3.49 13.29 0.04
N THR A 230 3.03 13.66 1.22
CA THR A 230 1.94 14.65 1.33
C THR A 230 2.58 16.03 1.42
N SER A 231 1.83 17.09 1.08
CA SER A 231 2.27 18.49 1.21
C SER A 231 2.96 18.75 2.57
N ALA A 232 2.50 18.06 3.62
CA ALA A 232 3.04 18.02 4.97
C ALA A 232 4.52 17.63 5.16
N PHE A 233 5.11 16.92 4.21
CA PHE A 233 6.46 16.34 4.36
C PHE A 233 7.44 16.82 3.28
N THR A 234 7.05 17.85 2.54
CA THR A 234 7.91 18.54 1.56
C THR A 234 9.11 19.24 2.20
N GLY A 235 9.07 19.46 3.52
CA GLY A 235 10.03 20.28 4.25
C GLY A 235 9.79 21.78 4.09
N ASP A 236 8.77 22.19 3.34
CA ASP A 236 8.37 23.59 3.27
C ASP A 236 7.70 24.02 4.57
N THR A 237 8.33 24.96 5.26
CA THR A 237 7.86 25.56 6.52
C THR A 237 7.54 27.05 6.36
N THR A 238 7.62 27.56 5.14
CA THR A 238 7.56 29.00 4.82
C THR A 238 6.32 29.37 4.01
N SER A 239 5.80 28.46 3.20
CA SER A 239 4.60 28.71 2.39
C SER A 239 3.37 28.88 3.26
N THR A 240 2.53 29.85 2.92
CA THR A 240 1.19 30.02 3.51
C THR A 240 0.27 28.87 3.10
N PRO A 241 -0.85 28.63 3.82
CA PRO A 241 -1.85 27.65 3.40
C PRO A 241 -2.34 27.83 1.96
N ASP A 242 -2.53 29.08 1.50
CA ASP A 242 -2.94 29.37 0.13
C ASP A 242 -1.85 29.02 -0.89
N GLN A 243 -0.58 29.27 -0.57
CA GLN A 243 0.54 28.86 -1.43
C GLN A 243 0.68 27.33 -1.48
N MET A 244 0.45 26.66 -0.35
CA MET A 244 0.44 25.20 -0.28
C MET A 244 -0.71 24.60 -1.11
N ALA A 245 -1.85 25.28 -1.22
CA ALA A 245 -3.00 24.83 -2.01
C ALA A 245 -2.73 24.76 -3.52
N LEU A 246 -1.74 25.51 -4.03
CA LEU A 246 -1.39 25.50 -5.46
C LEU A 246 -0.53 24.28 -5.86
N LYS A 247 0.20 23.71 -4.90
CA LYS A 247 1.22 22.68 -5.17
C LYS A 247 0.67 21.36 -5.69
N PRO A 248 -0.45 20.82 -5.18
CA PRO A 248 -0.96 19.53 -5.65
C PRO A 248 -1.28 19.52 -7.15
N CYS A 249 -1.64 20.66 -7.74
CA CYS A 249 -1.87 20.74 -9.18
C CYS A 249 -0.63 20.45 -10.03
N GLY A 250 0.57 20.58 -9.48
CA GLY A 250 1.80 20.11 -10.12
C GLY A 250 1.83 18.60 -10.36
N TRP A 251 1.03 17.82 -9.63
CA TRP A 251 0.93 16.37 -9.80
C TRP A 251 0.13 15.97 -11.05
N ALA A 252 -0.79 16.82 -11.52
CA ALA A 252 -1.74 16.49 -12.59
C ALA A 252 -1.03 16.01 -13.87
N ILE A 253 0.08 16.65 -14.26
CA ILE A 253 0.87 16.28 -15.45
C ILE A 253 1.36 14.83 -15.32
N ALA A 254 1.98 14.49 -14.19
CA ALA A 254 2.54 13.17 -13.98
C ALA A 254 1.44 12.10 -13.84
N THR A 255 0.30 12.44 -13.23
CA THR A 255 -0.87 11.54 -13.17
C THR A 255 -1.35 11.22 -14.58
N ASN A 256 -1.54 12.23 -15.43
CA ASN A 256 -2.02 12.05 -16.80
C ASN A 256 -1.05 11.25 -17.66
N GLN A 257 0.24 11.57 -17.58
CA GLN A 257 1.28 10.84 -18.31
C GLN A 257 1.33 9.38 -17.87
N SER A 258 1.17 9.11 -16.57
CA SER A 258 1.04 7.76 -16.05
C SER A 258 -0.19 7.05 -16.60
N GLN A 259 -1.34 7.72 -16.67
CA GLN A 259 -2.56 7.15 -17.24
C GLN A 259 -2.41 6.77 -18.71
N LEU A 260 -1.74 7.61 -19.50
CA LEU A 260 -1.45 7.36 -20.91
C LEU A 260 -0.43 6.24 -21.12
N ALA A 261 0.62 6.18 -20.28
CA ALA A 261 1.72 5.24 -20.46
C ALA A 261 1.41 3.85 -19.90
N PHE A 262 0.73 3.77 -18.76
CA PHE A 262 0.60 2.54 -17.98
C PHE A 262 -0.84 2.09 -17.82
N GLY A 263 -1.83 2.99 -17.87
CA GLY A 263 -3.21 2.66 -17.53
C GLY A 263 -3.68 3.35 -16.26
N VAL A 264 -4.81 2.91 -15.70
CA VAL A 264 -5.45 3.56 -14.54
C VAL A 264 -4.42 3.92 -13.47
N THR A 265 -4.37 5.18 -13.06
CA THR A 265 -3.45 5.65 -12.02
C THR A 265 -4.28 6.19 -10.86
N VAL A 266 -3.89 5.85 -9.64
CA VAL A 266 -4.64 6.20 -8.42
C VAL A 266 -3.68 6.82 -7.40
N GLY A 267 -4.05 7.93 -6.77
CA GLY A 267 -3.36 8.41 -5.58
C GLY A 267 -3.67 7.51 -4.40
N GLY A 268 -2.71 6.69 -3.96
CA GLY A 268 -2.96 5.63 -2.96
C GLY A 268 -3.16 6.13 -1.54
N GLU A 269 -2.55 7.27 -1.26
CA GLU A 269 -2.63 8.00 0.00
C GLU A 269 -2.41 9.48 -0.31
N PHE A 270 -3.32 10.32 0.14
CA PHE A 270 -3.10 11.76 0.26
C PHE A 270 -3.95 12.29 1.43
N SER A 271 -3.68 13.51 1.87
CA SER A 271 -4.48 14.19 2.89
C SER A 271 -4.54 15.68 2.62
N SER A 272 -5.32 16.41 3.42
CA SER A 272 -5.33 17.87 3.40
C SER A 272 -4.11 18.47 4.13
N ALA A 273 -3.17 17.63 4.60
CA ALA A 273 -2.11 18.08 5.49
C ALA A 273 -1.02 18.87 4.74
N ILE A 274 -0.77 20.09 5.22
CA ILE A 274 0.26 21.00 4.70
C ILE A 274 1.49 21.10 5.61
N ASN A 275 1.46 20.43 6.77
CA ASN A 275 2.57 20.35 7.73
C ASN A 275 2.53 19.00 8.47
N ASN A 276 3.59 18.69 9.22
CA ASN A 276 3.70 17.43 9.96
C ASN A 276 3.38 17.53 11.46
N CYS A 277 2.56 18.51 11.87
CA CYS A 277 2.32 18.83 13.28
C CYS A 277 1.44 17.85 14.06
N GLY A 278 0.77 16.93 13.37
CA GLY A 278 -0.11 15.96 14.05
C GLY A 278 0.63 15.18 15.13
N LEU A 279 0.01 15.06 16.31
CA LEU A 279 0.60 14.33 17.44
C LEU A 279 1.01 12.91 17.02
N TRP A 280 2.30 12.59 17.23
CA TRP A 280 2.93 11.31 16.88
C TRP A 280 2.77 10.88 15.41
N LEU A 281 2.48 11.81 14.51
CA LEU A 281 2.45 11.56 13.06
C LEU A 281 3.81 11.03 12.57
N ASN A 282 4.91 11.54 13.13
CA ASN A 282 6.26 11.08 12.81
C ASN A 282 6.73 9.87 13.64
N GLY A 283 5.90 9.36 14.57
CA GLY A 283 6.24 8.30 15.50
C GLY A 283 6.01 8.71 16.96
N ILE A 284 5.88 7.72 17.84
CA ILE A 284 5.74 7.97 19.28
C ILE A 284 7.00 8.66 19.79
N GLY A 285 6.84 9.76 20.52
CA GLY A 285 7.95 10.54 21.07
C GLY A 285 8.69 11.41 20.05
N SER A 286 8.26 11.46 18.79
CA SER A 286 8.87 12.34 17.78
C SER A 286 8.48 13.80 17.99
N THR A 287 9.38 14.72 17.68
CA THR A 287 9.08 16.16 17.54
C THR A 287 8.79 16.50 16.07
N PRO A 288 7.64 17.11 15.74
CA PRO A 288 7.40 17.65 14.41
C PRO A 288 8.48 18.64 13.97
N SER A 289 8.75 18.69 12.66
CA SER A 289 9.70 19.65 12.10
C SER A 289 9.06 20.99 11.75
N SER A 290 7.73 21.03 11.62
CA SER A 290 6.98 22.24 11.36
C SER A 290 6.78 23.09 12.63
N PRO A 291 6.80 24.43 12.54
CA PRO A 291 6.53 25.31 13.67
C PRO A 291 5.03 25.45 13.98
N GLY A 292 4.69 25.90 15.19
CA GLY A 292 3.32 26.29 15.57
C GLY A 292 2.31 25.15 15.62
N CYS A 293 2.74 23.96 16.05
CA CYS A 293 1.89 22.76 16.00
C CYS A 293 0.68 22.76 16.92
N ASP A 294 0.70 23.57 17.97
CA ASP A 294 -0.45 23.85 18.82
C ASP A 294 -1.63 24.43 18.03
N VAL A 295 -1.37 25.29 17.04
CA VAL A 295 -2.40 25.85 16.16
C VAL A 295 -2.94 24.77 15.22
N TRP A 296 -2.07 23.92 14.65
CA TRP A 296 -2.42 22.93 13.64
C TRP A 296 -3.12 21.69 14.18
N ASP A 297 -2.93 21.34 15.45
CA ASP A 297 -3.65 20.22 16.06
C ASP A 297 -4.97 20.69 16.71
N ASN A 298 -5.10 21.98 17.02
CA ASN A 298 -6.33 22.58 17.56
C ASN A 298 -7.33 22.96 16.45
N TRP A 299 -7.91 21.93 15.82
CA TRP A 299 -8.91 22.12 14.76
C TRP A 299 -10.15 22.92 15.18
N SER A 300 -10.49 22.94 16.46
CA SER A 300 -11.66 23.69 16.96
C SER A 300 -11.48 25.20 16.87
N ALA A 301 -10.23 25.67 16.77
CA ALA A 301 -9.87 27.07 16.61
C ALA A 301 -9.62 27.46 15.14
N TYR A 302 -9.90 26.58 14.18
CA TYR A 302 -9.67 26.87 12.77
C TYR A 302 -10.54 28.02 12.28
N THR A 303 -9.90 29.07 11.75
CA THR A 303 -10.60 30.21 11.17
C THR A 303 -11.27 29.82 9.85
N PRO A 304 -12.35 30.52 9.44
CA PRO A 304 -12.97 30.29 8.12
C PRO A 304 -11.98 30.39 6.96
N ALA A 305 -11.00 31.30 7.05
CA ALA A 305 -9.94 31.44 6.05
C ALA A 305 -9.06 30.18 5.97
N MET A 306 -8.62 29.64 7.13
CA MET A 306 -7.82 28.42 7.15
C MET A 306 -8.60 27.21 6.63
N VAL A 307 -9.88 27.08 6.98
CA VAL A 307 -10.76 26.04 6.44
C VAL A 307 -10.84 26.15 4.91
N ALA A 308 -10.99 27.36 4.37
CA ALA A 308 -11.04 27.59 2.92
C ALA A 308 -9.71 27.22 2.24
N SER A 309 -8.56 27.60 2.79
CA SER A 309 -7.26 27.22 2.24
C SER A 309 -7.04 25.70 2.24
N LEU A 310 -7.38 25.01 3.34
CA LEU A 310 -7.30 23.55 3.42
C LEU A 310 -8.29 22.86 2.47
N LYS A 311 -9.45 23.47 2.23
CA LYS A 311 -10.37 23.01 1.19
C LYS A 311 -9.74 23.09 -0.19
N ASN A 312 -9.06 24.19 -0.51
CA ASN A 312 -8.34 24.33 -1.80
C ASN A 312 -7.22 23.31 -1.95
N VAL A 313 -6.46 23.00 -0.89
CA VAL A 313 -5.47 21.89 -0.91
C VAL A 313 -6.16 20.57 -1.29
N THR A 314 -7.30 20.28 -0.66
CA THR A 314 -8.07 19.06 -0.90
C THR A 314 -8.59 18.98 -2.34
N LEU A 315 -9.21 20.06 -2.85
CA LEU A 315 -9.72 20.12 -4.22
C LEU A 315 -8.59 19.97 -5.24
N ALA A 316 -7.47 20.67 -5.04
CA ALA A 316 -6.29 20.56 -5.88
C ALA A 316 -5.73 19.12 -5.90
N SER A 317 -5.64 18.45 -4.75
CA SER A 317 -5.20 17.06 -4.68
C SER A 317 -6.17 16.10 -5.37
N MET A 318 -7.48 16.25 -5.14
CA MET A 318 -8.50 15.40 -5.76
C MET A 318 -8.50 15.55 -7.29
N ASP A 319 -8.42 16.77 -7.82
CA ASP A 319 -8.40 17.02 -9.26
C ASP A 319 -7.10 16.54 -9.91
N ALA A 320 -5.96 16.77 -9.25
CA ALA A 320 -4.67 16.34 -9.78
C ALA A 320 -4.50 14.81 -9.82
N LEU A 321 -5.09 14.10 -8.85
CA LEU A 321 -5.00 12.64 -8.76
C LEU A 321 -6.10 11.92 -9.55
N GLN A 322 -7.27 12.54 -9.71
CA GLN A 322 -8.47 12.03 -10.41
C GLN A 322 -9.10 10.79 -9.76
N ASN A 323 -8.31 9.73 -9.56
CA ASN A 323 -8.65 8.57 -8.76
C ASN A 323 -7.81 8.60 -7.50
N PHE A 324 -8.41 8.42 -6.32
CA PHE A 324 -7.66 8.57 -5.07
C PHE A 324 -8.23 7.77 -3.90
N PHE A 325 -7.37 7.60 -2.89
CA PHE A 325 -7.72 7.19 -1.55
C PHE A 325 -7.19 8.24 -0.55
N PHE A 326 -8.10 8.90 0.16
CA PHE A 326 -7.73 9.84 1.21
C PHE A 326 -7.27 9.05 2.45
N TRP A 327 -6.08 9.39 2.96
CA TRP A 327 -5.59 8.92 4.25
C TRP A 327 -5.96 9.93 5.34
N THR A 328 -6.93 9.66 6.21
CA THR A 328 -7.77 8.46 6.36
C THR A 328 -9.23 8.85 6.64
N TRP A 329 -10.16 7.88 6.62
CA TRP A 329 -11.57 8.12 6.92
C TRP A 329 -11.75 8.81 8.29
N LYS A 330 -11.09 8.28 9.33
CA LYS A 330 -11.10 8.89 10.66
C LYS A 330 -9.87 8.59 11.49
N VAL A 331 -9.61 9.50 12.42
CA VAL A 331 -8.57 9.39 13.45
C VAL A 331 -9.29 9.33 14.80
N GLY A 332 -8.85 8.41 15.67
CA GLY A 332 -9.44 8.28 17.00
C GLY A 332 -9.07 9.45 17.92
N ASN A 333 -9.86 9.67 18.97
CA ASN A 333 -9.50 10.63 20.00
C ASN A 333 -8.20 10.21 20.68
N SER A 334 -7.27 11.17 20.76
CA SER A 334 -6.03 11.01 21.51
C SER A 334 -6.33 10.97 22.99
N THR A 335 -5.76 10.00 23.69
CA THR A 335 -5.80 9.94 25.16
C THR A 335 -4.97 11.05 25.81
N GLN A 336 -4.07 11.71 25.05
CA GLN A 336 -3.26 12.83 25.52
C GLN A 336 -3.98 14.17 25.34
N LEU A 337 -4.71 14.35 24.22
CA LEU A 337 -5.36 15.63 23.89
C LEU A 337 -6.85 15.64 24.27
N GLY A 338 -7.46 14.49 24.55
CA GLY A 338 -8.90 14.36 24.78
C GLY A 338 -9.77 14.56 23.54
N THR A 339 -9.17 14.85 22.38
CA THR A 339 -9.81 15.08 21.09
C THR A 339 -9.04 14.37 19.98
N SER A 340 -9.61 14.33 18.77
CA SER A 340 -8.88 13.83 17.60
C SER A 340 -7.64 14.67 17.35
N SER A 341 -6.48 14.02 17.22
CA SER A 341 -5.26 14.62 16.70
C SER A 341 -5.22 14.53 15.18
N SER A 342 -4.22 15.17 14.56
CA SER A 342 -3.94 15.09 13.12
C SER A 342 -5.17 15.45 12.26
N PRO A 343 -5.84 16.59 12.49
CA PRO A 343 -7.16 16.88 11.91
C PRO A 343 -7.17 16.93 10.38
N MET A 344 -6.06 17.35 9.76
CA MET A 344 -5.91 17.38 8.30
C MET A 344 -5.82 15.97 7.66
N TRP A 345 -5.65 14.92 8.47
CA TRP A 345 -5.64 13.51 8.07
C TRP A 345 -6.98 12.83 8.37
N HIS A 346 -8.00 13.56 8.83
CA HIS A 346 -9.27 12.99 9.26
C HIS A 346 -10.40 13.43 8.31
N TYR A 347 -10.75 12.57 7.34
CA TYR A 347 -11.74 12.89 6.30
C TYR A 347 -13.12 13.24 6.88
N ARG A 348 -13.64 12.39 7.79
CA ARG A 348 -14.97 12.59 8.40
C ARG A 348 -15.07 13.90 9.20
N LEU A 349 -14.02 14.28 9.94
CA LEU A 349 -13.95 15.57 10.63
C LEU A 349 -13.89 16.70 9.62
N GLY A 350 -13.06 16.57 8.58
CA GLY A 350 -12.97 17.59 7.54
C GLY A 350 -14.24 17.79 6.73
N LEU A 351 -15.08 16.76 6.56
CA LEU A 351 -16.42 16.89 6.01
C LEU A 351 -17.34 17.69 6.94
N GLN A 352 -17.27 17.43 8.25
CA GLN A 352 -18.08 18.14 9.26
C GLN A 352 -17.68 19.61 9.37
N GLN A 353 -16.39 19.90 9.29
CA GLN A 353 -15.82 21.23 9.51
C GLN A 353 -15.61 22.04 8.21
N GLY A 354 -15.69 21.41 7.04
CA GLY A 354 -15.79 22.08 5.74
C GLY A 354 -14.50 22.18 4.90
N TRP A 355 -13.37 21.62 5.36
CA TRP A 355 -12.15 21.55 4.54
C TRP A 355 -12.10 20.32 3.61
N ILE A 356 -13.09 19.43 3.69
CA ILE A 356 -13.37 18.42 2.67
C ILE A 356 -14.69 18.82 1.98
N PRO A 357 -14.76 18.79 0.64
CA PRO A 357 -16.01 19.11 -0.06
C PRO A 357 -17.09 18.05 0.24
N LYS A 358 -18.35 18.50 0.37
CA LYS A 358 -19.51 17.60 0.55
C LYS A 358 -19.78 16.74 -0.68
N ASP A 359 -19.39 17.24 -1.85
CA ASP A 359 -19.42 16.51 -3.10
C ASP A 359 -17.99 16.47 -3.66
N PRO A 360 -17.33 15.31 -3.71
CA PRO A 360 -15.98 15.18 -4.25
C PRO A 360 -15.84 15.69 -5.71
N ARG A 361 -16.94 15.76 -6.46
CA ARG A 361 -16.95 16.27 -7.85
C ARG A 361 -16.72 17.78 -7.94
N GLU A 362 -16.81 18.52 -6.82
CA GLU A 362 -16.41 19.93 -6.74
C GLU A 362 -14.94 20.13 -7.15
N ALA A 363 -14.10 19.09 -7.04
CA ALA A 363 -12.70 19.17 -7.45
C ALA A 363 -12.51 19.31 -8.97
N ILE A 364 -13.46 18.84 -9.79
CA ILE A 364 -13.27 18.73 -11.25
C ILE A 364 -12.95 20.10 -11.86
N GLY A 365 -11.77 20.20 -12.48
CA GLY A 365 -11.30 21.42 -13.15
C GLY A 365 -10.64 22.45 -12.23
N HIS A 366 -10.50 22.15 -10.93
CA HIS A 366 -9.81 23.03 -9.98
C HIS A 366 -8.38 23.34 -10.42
N CYS A 367 -7.61 22.33 -10.83
CA CYS A 367 -6.25 22.50 -11.30
C CYS A 367 -6.15 23.17 -12.67
N ALA A 368 -7.15 23.00 -13.53
CA ALA A 368 -7.20 23.75 -14.78
C ALA A 368 -7.33 25.26 -14.52
N ASN A 369 -8.16 25.65 -13.54
CA ASN A 369 -8.30 27.03 -13.10
C ASN A 369 -7.01 27.56 -12.45
N VAL A 370 -6.37 26.77 -11.59
CA VAL A 370 -5.11 27.15 -10.91
C VAL A 370 -3.94 27.30 -11.90
N LEU A 371 -3.82 26.40 -12.87
CA LEU A 371 -2.68 26.37 -13.81
C LEU A 371 -2.91 27.18 -15.09
N GLY A 372 -4.13 27.64 -15.35
CA GLY A 372 -4.51 28.32 -16.59
C GLY A 372 -4.47 27.44 -17.85
N LYS A 373 -4.51 26.12 -17.70
CA LYS A 373 -4.46 25.15 -18.82
C LYS A 373 -5.19 23.85 -18.49
N SER A 374 -5.83 23.24 -19.49
CA SER A 374 -6.45 21.91 -19.31
C SER A 374 -5.41 20.86 -18.95
N GLN A 375 -5.72 20.06 -17.95
CA GLN A 375 -4.94 18.90 -17.51
C GLN A 375 -5.82 17.65 -17.54
N VAL A 376 -6.79 17.59 -18.45
CA VAL A 376 -7.74 16.47 -18.48
C VAL A 376 -7.15 15.33 -19.31
N PHE A 377 -7.03 14.15 -18.69
CA PHE A 377 -6.79 12.90 -19.40
C PHE A 377 -7.95 12.62 -20.36
N ASP A 378 -7.65 12.24 -21.61
CA ASP A 378 -8.65 12.05 -22.68
C ASP A 378 -9.54 10.81 -22.51
N GLY A 379 -9.36 10.07 -21.41
CA GLY A 379 -10.10 8.86 -21.09
C GLY A 379 -9.60 7.61 -21.82
N LYS A 380 -8.50 7.70 -22.59
CA LYS A 380 -7.97 6.57 -23.38
C LYS A 380 -6.77 5.93 -22.71
N TYR A 381 -6.95 4.68 -22.29
CA TYR A 381 -5.88 3.84 -21.77
C TYR A 381 -5.21 3.03 -22.91
N PRO A 382 -3.94 2.65 -22.76
CA PRO A 382 -3.29 1.72 -23.70
C PRO A 382 -4.03 0.37 -23.72
N SER A 383 -4.01 -0.33 -24.86
CA SER A 383 -4.73 -1.61 -25.03
C SER A 383 -4.29 -2.68 -24.03
N SER A 384 -3.00 -2.70 -23.70
CA SER A 384 -2.43 -3.59 -22.68
C SER A 384 -3.07 -3.38 -21.30
N ALA A 385 -3.45 -2.14 -20.97
CA ALA A 385 -4.09 -1.78 -19.71
C ALA A 385 -5.61 -2.01 -19.67
N THR A 386 -6.23 -2.38 -20.79
CA THR A 386 -7.68 -2.66 -20.88
C THR A 386 -7.99 -4.11 -21.25
N GLY A 387 -6.98 -5.00 -21.21
CA GLY A 387 -7.16 -6.41 -21.55
C GLY A 387 -7.04 -6.72 -23.05
N GLY A 388 -6.61 -5.76 -23.87
CA GLY A 388 -6.35 -5.93 -25.30
C GLY A 388 -4.98 -6.56 -25.59
N PHE A 389 -4.45 -6.37 -26.80
CA PHE A 389 -3.17 -6.95 -27.21
C PHE A 389 -2.05 -6.62 -26.22
N GLY A 390 -1.24 -7.64 -25.88
CA GLY A 390 -0.20 -7.57 -24.85
C GLY A 390 -0.69 -7.95 -23.45
N ALA A 391 -1.99 -7.86 -23.14
CA ALA A 391 -2.57 -8.21 -21.83
C ALA A 391 -2.06 -9.56 -21.25
N GLY A 392 -1.54 -9.55 -20.03
CA GLY A 392 -1.10 -10.71 -19.25
C GLY A 392 0.24 -11.34 -19.64
N THR A 393 1.06 -10.71 -20.49
CA THR A 393 2.26 -11.32 -21.08
C THR A 393 3.57 -10.73 -20.54
N ILE A 394 4.29 -11.50 -19.72
CA ILE A 394 5.64 -11.11 -19.29
C ILE A 394 6.61 -11.31 -20.46
N VAL A 395 7.29 -10.23 -20.88
CA VAL A 395 8.37 -10.35 -21.87
C VAL A 395 9.48 -11.22 -21.28
N PRO A 396 9.91 -12.31 -21.95
CA PRO A 396 10.86 -13.27 -21.37
C PRO A 396 12.18 -12.66 -20.87
N ALA A 397 12.65 -11.59 -21.51
CA ALA A 397 13.85 -10.87 -21.07
C ALA A 397 13.71 -10.26 -19.66
N GLN A 398 12.49 -9.89 -19.24
CA GLN A 398 12.20 -9.40 -17.89
C GLN A 398 12.31 -10.52 -16.87
N SER A 399 11.77 -11.71 -17.16
CA SER A 399 11.92 -12.88 -16.28
C SER A 399 13.38 -13.27 -16.08
N THR A 400 14.18 -13.21 -17.13
CA THR A 400 15.62 -13.50 -17.04
C THR A 400 16.38 -12.43 -16.23
N SER A 401 16.01 -11.15 -16.40
CA SER A 401 16.72 -10.03 -15.76
C SER A 401 16.33 -9.82 -14.30
N HIS A 402 15.16 -10.33 -13.88
CA HIS A 402 14.59 -10.13 -12.55
C HIS A 402 14.23 -11.46 -11.88
N SER A 403 15.13 -12.44 -11.96
CA SER A 403 14.94 -13.74 -11.30
C SER A 403 14.79 -13.59 -9.78
N PHE A 404 13.96 -14.46 -9.19
CA PHE A 404 13.76 -14.56 -7.75
C PHE A 404 14.18 -15.95 -7.24
N PRO A 405 15.01 -16.03 -6.17
CA PRO A 405 15.69 -14.94 -5.49
C PRO A 405 16.69 -14.18 -6.39
N PRO A 406 16.93 -12.86 -6.15
CA PRO A 406 17.92 -12.10 -6.90
C PRO A 406 19.35 -12.60 -6.63
N THR A 407 20.31 -12.29 -7.52
CA THR A 407 21.72 -12.70 -7.39
C THR A 407 22.54 -11.85 -6.41
N SER A 408 21.98 -10.74 -5.95
CA SER A 408 22.49 -9.90 -4.87
C SER A 408 21.35 -9.47 -3.95
N LEU A 409 21.66 -9.25 -2.68
CA LEU A 409 20.69 -8.80 -1.68
C LEU A 409 21.35 -7.80 -0.73
N ALA A 410 20.61 -6.74 -0.38
CA ALA A 410 21.05 -5.79 0.63
C ALA A 410 21.24 -6.49 2.00
N PRO A 411 22.14 -5.99 2.87
CA PRO A 411 22.95 -4.79 2.69
C PRO A 411 24.19 -4.98 1.79
N SER A 412 24.68 -6.21 1.61
CA SER A 412 25.94 -6.46 0.88
C SER A 412 26.15 -7.89 0.37
N PHE A 413 25.13 -8.76 0.41
CA PHE A 413 25.28 -10.16 0.00
C PHE A 413 25.34 -10.29 -1.52
N THR A 414 26.34 -11.02 -2.03
CA THR A 414 26.52 -11.24 -3.47
C THR A 414 26.96 -12.68 -3.77
N GLY A 415 26.66 -13.16 -4.97
CA GLY A 415 27.18 -14.44 -5.48
C GLY A 415 26.86 -15.61 -4.55
N THR A 416 27.91 -16.32 -4.11
CA THR A 416 27.77 -17.50 -3.23
C THR A 416 27.18 -17.16 -1.86
N GLN A 417 27.29 -15.92 -1.38
CA GLN A 417 26.70 -15.52 -0.09
C GLN A 417 25.17 -15.57 -0.12
N VAL A 418 24.56 -15.25 -1.26
CA VAL A 418 23.10 -15.30 -1.43
C VAL A 418 22.57 -16.73 -1.39
N ALA A 419 23.40 -17.72 -1.76
CA ALA A 419 23.05 -19.14 -1.61
C ALA A 419 23.04 -19.59 -0.14
N LEU A 420 23.81 -18.92 0.73
CA LEU A 420 23.86 -19.21 2.18
C LEU A 420 22.72 -18.57 2.98
N LEU A 421 22.00 -17.61 2.40
CA LEU A 421 20.87 -16.99 3.07
C LEU A 421 19.78 -18.02 3.36
N PRO A 422 19.16 -18.00 4.56
CA PRO A 422 18.03 -18.84 4.88
C PRO A 422 16.92 -18.75 3.83
N ARG A 423 16.45 -19.93 3.40
CA ARG A 423 15.36 -20.09 2.45
C ARG A 423 14.32 -21.04 3.01
N TYR A 424 13.09 -20.84 2.58
CA TYR A 424 11.99 -21.77 2.74
C TYR A 424 11.84 -22.61 1.46
N THR A 425 11.22 -23.78 1.61
CA THR A 425 10.94 -24.71 0.52
C THR A 425 9.44 -24.72 0.21
N PRO A 426 9.03 -24.73 -1.06
CA PRO A 426 7.62 -24.79 -1.45
C PRO A 426 7.12 -26.24 -1.34
N THR A 427 6.97 -26.74 -0.12
CA THR A 427 6.41 -28.08 0.16
C THR A 427 5.28 -28.06 1.18
N GLY A 428 4.93 -26.89 1.69
CA GLY A 428 3.91 -26.73 2.71
C GLY A 428 2.49 -26.78 2.15
N THR A 429 1.55 -27.06 3.03
CA THR A 429 0.12 -26.90 2.75
C THR A 429 -0.28 -25.45 2.95
N LEU A 430 -1.06 -24.90 2.03
CA LEU A 430 -1.59 -23.54 2.16
C LEU A 430 -2.60 -23.47 3.29
N LYS A 431 -2.54 -22.37 4.04
CA LYS A 431 -3.53 -22.09 5.07
C LYS A 431 -4.81 -21.59 4.41
N THR A 432 -5.92 -22.21 4.75
CA THR A 432 -7.24 -21.69 4.42
C THR A 432 -7.61 -20.60 5.41
N LEU A 433 -8.00 -19.43 4.90
CA LEU A 433 -8.55 -18.36 5.71
C LEU A 433 -10.03 -18.64 6.01
N PHE A 434 -10.33 -18.89 7.28
CA PHE A 434 -11.69 -19.02 7.78
C PHE A 434 -12.13 -17.74 8.50
N ALA A 435 -13.44 -17.53 8.64
CA ALA A 435 -13.96 -16.61 9.66
C ALA A 435 -13.75 -17.31 11.00
N PRO A 436 -12.94 -16.76 11.92
CA PRO A 436 -12.79 -17.35 13.24
C PRO A 436 -14.12 -17.34 14.01
N THR A 437 -14.42 -18.42 14.70
CA THR A 437 -15.52 -18.49 15.67
C THR A 437 -15.03 -17.99 17.02
N PHE A 438 -15.22 -16.70 17.30
CA PHE A 438 -15.16 -16.16 18.67
C PHE A 438 -16.54 -16.24 19.32
N THR A 439 -16.60 -16.22 20.66
CA THR A 439 -17.82 -16.32 21.48
C THR A 439 -18.91 -15.27 21.17
N SER A 440 -18.62 -14.29 20.32
CA SER A 440 -19.57 -13.29 19.82
C SER A 440 -19.39 -12.94 18.34
N ALA A 441 -18.67 -13.77 17.57
CA ALA A 441 -18.51 -13.57 16.13
C ALA A 441 -19.77 -14.04 15.39
N PRO A 442 -20.43 -13.19 14.58
CA PRO A 442 -21.56 -13.61 13.77
C PRO A 442 -21.11 -14.63 12.71
N SER A 443 -21.99 -15.58 12.38
CA SER A 443 -21.74 -16.57 11.32
C SER A 443 -21.56 -15.88 9.97
N ALA A 444 -20.42 -16.08 9.32
CA ALA A 444 -20.20 -15.72 7.92
C ALA A 444 -20.08 -16.99 7.08
N VAL A 445 -20.71 -17.04 5.91
CA VAL A 445 -20.48 -18.11 4.93
C VAL A 445 -19.16 -17.81 4.24
N VAL A 446 -18.10 -18.52 4.63
CA VAL A 446 -16.73 -18.20 4.23
C VAL A 446 -16.35 -18.81 2.88
N GLY A 447 -17.07 -19.85 2.46
CA GLY A 447 -16.65 -20.73 1.38
C GLY A 447 -15.53 -21.67 1.83
N THR A 448 -14.84 -22.28 0.86
CA THR A 448 -13.68 -23.15 1.10
C THR A 448 -12.40 -22.34 1.31
N GLY A 449 -12.44 -21.02 1.10
CA GLY A 449 -11.26 -20.16 1.08
C GLY A 449 -10.36 -20.37 -0.15
N TRP A 450 -10.80 -21.17 -1.13
CA TRP A 450 -10.03 -21.59 -2.29
C TRP A 450 -10.88 -21.49 -3.56
N ASN A 451 -10.39 -20.78 -4.58
CA ASN A 451 -11.16 -20.49 -5.79
C ASN A 451 -10.67 -21.26 -7.01
N ASN A 452 -9.36 -21.45 -7.19
CA ASN A 452 -8.78 -22.09 -8.37
C ASN A 452 -8.37 -23.53 -8.05
N PRO A 453 -9.16 -24.57 -8.43
CA PRO A 453 -8.79 -25.96 -8.19
C PRO A 453 -7.50 -26.38 -8.91
N GLN A 454 -7.05 -25.60 -9.91
CA GLN A 454 -5.81 -25.83 -10.64
C GLN A 454 -4.58 -25.17 -10.00
N ASP A 455 -4.73 -24.33 -8.98
CA ASP A 455 -3.57 -23.81 -8.26
C ASP A 455 -2.99 -24.91 -7.36
N THR A 456 -1.86 -25.46 -7.78
CA THR A 456 -1.12 -26.50 -7.07
C THR A 456 0.17 -25.97 -6.44
N GLN A 457 0.36 -24.64 -6.38
CA GLN A 457 1.58 -24.08 -5.80
C GLN A 457 1.60 -24.33 -4.28
N PRO A 458 2.63 -25.00 -3.74
CA PRO A 458 2.70 -25.25 -2.31
C PRO A 458 3.13 -24.00 -1.52
N ALA A 459 2.78 -23.96 -0.24
CA ALA A 459 3.24 -22.91 0.67
C ALA A 459 4.76 -23.00 0.90
N TYR A 460 5.41 -21.84 1.02
CA TYR A 460 6.79 -21.78 1.49
C TYR A 460 6.85 -22.04 3.00
N VAL A 461 7.56 -23.09 3.41
CA VAL A 461 7.76 -23.47 4.81
C VAL A 461 9.24 -23.62 5.14
N PRO A 462 9.63 -23.45 6.42
CA PRO A 462 10.98 -23.76 6.88
C PRO A 462 11.43 -25.17 6.47
N ILE A 463 12.66 -25.30 6.01
CA ILE A 463 13.27 -26.59 5.68
C ILE A 463 13.58 -27.31 7.00
N ALA A 464 13.11 -28.55 7.12
CA ALA A 464 13.32 -29.36 8.31
C ALA A 464 14.83 -29.55 8.58
N GLY A 465 15.24 -29.37 9.84
CA GLY A 465 16.63 -29.48 10.27
C GLY A 465 17.47 -28.20 10.11
N CYS A 466 16.96 -27.17 9.43
CA CYS A 466 17.66 -25.89 9.36
C CYS A 466 17.39 -24.99 10.57
N SER A 467 18.41 -24.24 10.96
CA SER A 467 18.29 -23.17 11.96
C SER A 467 18.03 -21.84 11.27
N TYR A 468 17.01 -21.13 11.75
CA TYR A 468 16.64 -19.81 11.24
C TYR A 468 16.87 -18.77 12.33
N PRO A 469 17.55 -17.64 12.01
CA PRO A 469 17.56 -16.48 12.89
C PRO A 469 16.13 -15.99 13.18
N ASN A 470 15.99 -15.19 14.23
CA ASN A 470 14.71 -14.58 14.58
C ASN A 470 14.18 -13.74 13.40
N ALA A 471 13.07 -14.16 12.80
CA ALA A 471 12.44 -13.47 11.68
C ALA A 471 12.04 -12.00 11.98
N TRP A 472 11.84 -11.66 13.26
CA TRP A 472 11.51 -10.33 13.72
C TRP A 472 12.71 -9.37 13.71
N ASP A 473 13.92 -9.82 14.05
CA ASP A 473 15.11 -8.95 14.18
C ASP A 473 16.43 -9.60 13.73
N ALA A 474 16.49 -10.05 12.48
CA ALA A 474 17.67 -10.73 11.92
C ALA A 474 18.44 -9.93 10.87
N VAL A 475 18.31 -8.59 10.85
CA VAL A 475 19.07 -7.77 9.89
C VAL A 475 20.58 -7.91 10.11
N ASN A 476 21.01 -7.93 11.38
CA ASN A 476 22.41 -8.05 11.78
C ASN A 476 22.80 -9.48 12.21
N ALA A 477 21.96 -10.47 11.91
CA ALA A 477 22.29 -11.85 12.20
C ALA A 477 23.54 -12.29 11.41
N THR A 478 24.32 -13.21 11.96
CA THR A 478 25.47 -13.77 11.24
C THR A 478 24.99 -14.59 10.05
N LEU A 479 25.62 -14.40 8.89
CA LEU A 479 25.36 -15.21 7.71
C LEU A 479 25.70 -16.68 8.02
N PRO A 480 24.83 -17.65 7.69
CA PRO A 480 25.14 -19.06 7.84
C PRO A 480 26.40 -19.46 7.04
N THR A 481 27.15 -20.43 7.55
CA THR A 481 28.34 -20.97 6.87
C THR A 481 28.04 -22.15 5.95
N THR A 482 26.81 -22.69 6.01
CA THR A 482 26.34 -23.80 5.20
C THR A 482 24.99 -23.46 4.58
N THR A 483 24.75 -23.97 3.37
CA THR A 483 23.46 -23.80 2.69
C THR A 483 22.40 -24.63 3.40
N CYS A 484 21.27 -24.00 3.70
CA CYS A 484 20.06 -24.72 4.07
C CYS A 484 19.35 -25.18 2.78
N SER A 485 19.73 -26.36 2.30
CA SER A 485 19.07 -27.05 1.18
C SER A 485 18.16 -28.15 1.74
N ALA A 486 16.99 -28.34 1.12
CA ALA A 486 16.20 -29.54 1.36
C ALA A 486 17.04 -30.78 1.01
N PRO A 487 16.90 -31.90 1.76
CA PRO A 487 17.62 -33.14 1.46
C PRO A 487 17.35 -33.68 0.06
#